data_AF-A0A183JI85-F1
#
_entry.id   AF-A0A183JI85-F1
#
_cell.length_a   1.000
_cell.length_b   1.000
_cell.length_c   1.000
_cell.angle_alpha   90.00
_cell.angle_beta   90.00
_cell.angle_gamma   90.00
#
_symmetry.space_group_name_H-M   'P 1'
#
loop_
_entity.id
_entity.type
_entity.pdbx_description
1 polymer ?
#
loop_
_entity_poly.entity_id
_entity_poly.type
_entity_poly.pdbx_seq_one_letter_code
_entity_poly.pdbx_strand_id
1 'polypeptide(L)'
;MVSKRCYNNKRLLIRKMFSTLVKGKCLPSEAVYKKPIKCPDPIKKTQCYNNGRQLMHITTTYSLDGDKCRASEQLLDIDPCAHVKKTFNRRPLFQIGRCNPATCIAKRVDYRFSSKDCQCEIQKKVSNEICCCPKPIINQSICDPNTNAIIHKQIHYSLIIPTYNTKAFKSYCQSKLSQISVQVKCGKKLQRIRIKPCDGEFHIVSILKPIVENCICKQKLIHKQKIRCGKL
;
A
#
# COMPACT_ATOMS: atom_id res chain seq x y z
N MET A 1 29.68 -48.29 52.53
CA MET A 1 29.50 -46.83 52.66
C MET A 1 29.60 -46.18 51.29
N VAL A 2 28.75 -45.21 50.94
CA VAL A 2 28.76 -44.53 49.64
C VAL A 2 29.06 -43.05 49.85
N SER A 3 30.10 -42.54 49.18
CA SER A 3 30.48 -41.13 49.21
C SER A 3 30.30 -40.52 47.81
N LYS A 4 29.70 -39.32 47.75
CA LYS A 4 29.40 -38.58 46.53
C LYS A 4 30.12 -37.23 46.59
N ARG A 5 30.92 -36.89 45.58
CA ARG A 5 31.57 -35.58 45.45
C ARG A 5 31.51 -35.09 44.00
N CYS A 6 31.39 -33.78 43.81
CA CYS A 6 31.47 -33.20 42.47
C CYS A 6 32.91 -33.29 41.95
N TYR A 7 33.05 -33.66 40.68
CA TYR A 7 34.32 -33.75 39.97
C TYR A 7 34.24 -32.97 38.66
N ASN A 8 35.10 -31.95 38.52
CA ASN A 8 35.19 -31.07 37.34
C ASN A 8 33.85 -30.44 36.91
N ASN A 9 32.97 -30.11 37.85
CA ASN A 9 31.68 -29.41 37.66
C ASN A 9 30.73 -30.00 36.59
N LYS A 10 30.97 -31.24 36.14
CA LYS A 10 30.19 -31.91 35.08
C LYS A 10 29.98 -33.41 35.34
N ARG A 11 30.67 -33.97 36.33
CA ARG A 11 30.60 -35.40 36.68
C ARG A 11 30.53 -35.57 38.19
N LEU A 12 29.72 -36.52 38.63
CA LEU A 12 29.62 -36.92 40.02
C LEU A 12 30.53 -38.13 40.24
N LEU A 13 31.47 -37.99 41.16
CA LEU A 13 32.34 -39.08 41.61
C LEU A 13 31.61 -39.86 42.70
N ILE A 14 31.27 -41.11 42.41
CA ILE A 14 30.63 -42.02 43.36
C ILE A 14 31.68 -43.02 43.81
N ARG A 15 32.02 -43.00 45.10
CA ARG A 15 32.91 -43.97 45.74
C ARG A 15 32.07 -44.95 46.56
N LYS A 16 32.14 -46.24 46.24
CA LYS A 16 31.43 -47.30 46.95
C LYS A 16 32.46 -48.23 47.59
N MET A 17 32.47 -48.25 48.92
CA MET A 17 33.23 -49.20 49.72
C MET A 17 32.41 -50.48 49.93
N PHE A 18 32.98 -51.63 49.60
CA PHE A 18 32.40 -52.96 49.81
C PHE A 18 33.51 -53.96 50.22
N SER A 19 33.13 -55.12 50.72
CA SER A 19 34.07 -56.18 51.06
C SER A 19 34.06 -57.25 49.99
N THR A 20 35.24 -57.66 49.53
CA THR A 20 35.40 -58.73 48.54
C THR A 20 36.04 -59.93 49.23
N LEU A 21 35.46 -61.11 49.03
CA LEU A 21 36.00 -62.36 49.58
C LEU A 21 37.19 -62.81 48.73
N VAL A 22 38.40 -62.74 49.29
CA VAL A 22 39.63 -63.18 48.62
C VAL A 22 40.27 -64.24 49.51
N LYS A 23 40.30 -65.50 49.02
CA LYS A 23 40.88 -66.66 49.73
C LYS A 23 40.33 -66.83 51.16
N GLY A 24 39.00 -66.75 51.32
CA GLY A 24 38.33 -66.95 52.60
C GLY A 24 38.38 -65.76 53.59
N LYS A 25 39.01 -64.64 53.21
CA LYS A 25 39.05 -63.41 54.02
C LYS A 25 38.30 -62.27 53.32
N CYS A 26 37.48 -61.54 54.07
CA CYS A 26 36.79 -60.35 53.57
C CYS A 26 37.75 -59.15 53.59
N LEU A 27 38.20 -58.71 52.41
CA LEU A 27 39.06 -57.53 52.28
C LEU A 27 38.24 -56.31 51.84
N PRO A 28 38.53 -55.10 52.36
CA PRO A 28 37.91 -53.89 51.87
C PRO A 28 38.30 -53.63 50.42
N SER A 29 37.35 -53.19 49.61
CA SER A 29 37.52 -52.85 48.20
C SER A 29 36.71 -51.60 47.87
N GLU A 30 37.22 -50.79 46.95
CA GLU A 30 36.59 -49.55 46.50
C GLU A 30 36.27 -49.62 45.01
N ALA A 31 35.04 -49.27 44.65
CA ALA A 31 34.68 -48.98 43.27
C ALA A 31 34.41 -47.48 43.11
N VAL A 32 35.02 -46.89 42.09
CA VAL A 32 34.90 -45.46 41.76
C VAL A 32 34.25 -45.32 40.39
N TYR A 33 33.06 -44.72 40.36
CA TYR A 33 32.33 -44.46 39.12
C TYR A 33 32.20 -42.95 38.88
N LYS A 34 32.32 -42.53 37.62
CA LYS A 34 32.07 -41.15 37.18
C LYS A 34 30.76 -41.10 36.41
N LYS A 35 29.73 -40.48 36.98
CA LYS A 35 28.42 -40.31 36.31
C LYS A 35 28.28 -38.87 35.81
N PRO A 36 27.88 -38.61 34.55
CA PRO A 36 27.59 -37.24 34.12
C PRO A 36 26.39 -36.68 34.88
N ILE A 37 26.47 -35.42 35.30
CA ILE A 37 25.32 -34.71 35.87
C ILE A 37 24.59 -34.06 34.69
N LYS A 38 23.32 -34.43 34.49
CA LYS A 38 22.46 -33.85 33.45
C LYS A 38 21.41 -32.98 34.13
N CYS A 39 21.37 -31.71 33.76
CA CYS A 39 20.30 -30.81 34.19
C CYS A 39 19.06 -30.96 33.31
N PRO A 40 17.88 -30.59 33.82
CA PRO A 40 16.65 -30.60 33.04
C PRO A 40 16.76 -29.71 31.80
N ASP A 41 15.99 -30.04 30.78
CA ASP A 41 15.88 -29.20 29.58
C ASP A 41 15.22 -27.85 29.91
N PRO A 42 15.53 -26.79 29.14
CA PRO A 42 14.92 -25.48 29.34
C PRO A 42 13.39 -25.54 29.22
N ILE A 43 12.71 -24.91 30.17
CA ILE A 43 11.25 -24.82 30.20
C ILE A 43 10.85 -23.45 29.68
N LYS A 44 9.90 -23.40 28.75
CA LYS A 44 9.34 -22.16 28.20
C LYS A 44 7.89 -22.02 28.61
N LYS A 45 7.53 -20.86 29.15
CA LYS A 45 6.16 -20.53 29.54
C LYS A 45 5.83 -19.10 29.14
N THR A 46 4.55 -18.83 28.92
CA THR A 46 4.05 -17.49 28.64
C THR A 46 3.08 -17.09 29.73
N GLN A 47 3.25 -15.90 30.29
CA GLN A 47 2.43 -15.44 31.40
C GLN A 47 2.20 -13.93 31.34
N CYS A 48 1.01 -13.51 31.79
CA CYS A 48 0.68 -12.11 32.03
C CYS A 48 1.31 -11.57 33.30
N TYR A 49 1.98 -10.42 33.18
CA TYR A 49 2.51 -9.65 34.29
C TYR A 49 1.81 -8.30 34.38
N ASN A 50 1.95 -7.65 35.54
CA ASN A 50 1.48 -6.28 35.77
C ASN A 50 -0.01 -6.10 35.46
N ASN A 51 -0.86 -6.97 36.01
CA ASN A 51 -2.31 -6.96 35.84
C ASN A 51 -2.74 -6.95 34.37
N GLY A 52 -2.12 -7.79 33.54
CA GLY A 52 -2.51 -7.95 32.13
C GLY A 52 -1.90 -6.95 31.16
N ARG A 53 -0.96 -6.10 31.61
CA ARG A 53 -0.31 -5.09 30.77
C ARG A 53 0.83 -5.62 29.92
N GLN A 54 1.53 -6.65 30.40
CA GLN A 54 2.70 -7.21 29.73
C GLN A 54 2.59 -8.72 29.58
N LEU A 55 2.85 -9.22 28.38
CA LEU A 55 2.96 -10.64 28.10
C LEU A 55 4.44 -11.00 28.14
N MET A 56 4.83 -11.82 29.12
CA MET A 56 6.21 -12.26 29.27
C MET A 56 6.38 -13.67 28.76
N HIS A 57 7.41 -13.89 27.96
CA HIS A 57 7.94 -15.21 27.66
C HIS A 57 9.05 -15.51 28.65
N ILE A 58 8.81 -16.47 29.55
CA ILE A 58 9.73 -16.90 30.58
C ILE A 58 10.44 -18.15 30.07
N THR A 59 11.77 -18.08 29.98
CA THR A 59 12.62 -19.23 29.71
C THR A 59 13.41 -19.57 30.96
N THR A 60 13.10 -20.71 31.59
CA THR A 60 13.86 -21.25 32.72
C THR A 60 14.94 -22.17 32.17
N THR A 61 16.19 -21.77 32.31
CA THR A 61 17.37 -22.58 31.95
C THR A 61 17.99 -23.19 33.20
N TYR A 62 18.55 -24.38 33.07
CA TYR A 62 19.22 -25.06 34.18
C TYR A 62 20.71 -25.22 33.87
N SER A 63 21.55 -24.57 34.67
CA SER A 63 23.00 -24.69 34.59
C SER A 63 23.55 -25.49 35.77
N LEU A 64 24.70 -26.13 35.57
CA LEU A 64 25.39 -26.83 36.65
C LEU A 64 26.06 -25.84 37.58
N ASP A 65 25.73 -25.93 38.87
CA ASP A 65 26.35 -25.19 39.96
C ASP A 65 26.78 -26.21 41.02
N GLY A 66 28.07 -26.60 40.97
CA GLY A 66 28.60 -27.69 41.78
C GLY A 66 28.00 -29.06 41.40
N ASP A 67 27.38 -29.74 42.35
CA ASP A 67 26.68 -31.02 42.16
C ASP A 67 25.17 -30.87 41.89
N LYS A 68 24.66 -29.64 41.84
CA LYS A 68 23.25 -29.32 41.67
C LYS A 68 23.00 -28.55 40.38
N CYS A 69 21.76 -28.61 39.93
CA CYS A 69 21.28 -27.79 38.82
C CYS A 69 20.64 -26.53 39.39
N ARG A 70 21.15 -25.37 39.00
CA ARG A 70 20.61 -24.07 39.37
C ARG A 70 19.72 -23.57 38.22
N ALA A 71 18.51 -23.15 38.58
CA ALA A 71 17.60 -22.50 37.64
C ALA A 71 18.00 -21.04 37.45
N SER A 72 17.93 -20.56 36.21
CA SER A 72 18.07 -19.16 35.82
C SER A 72 16.92 -18.80 34.88
N GLU A 73 16.18 -17.75 35.21
CA GLU A 73 15.04 -17.29 34.44
C GLU A 73 15.42 -16.11 33.55
N GLN A 74 14.99 -16.18 32.29
CA GLN A 74 15.07 -15.08 31.34
C GLN A 74 13.65 -14.64 31.01
N LEU A 75 13.35 -13.37 31.26
CA LEU A 75 12.07 -12.73 30.98
C LEU A 75 12.21 -11.89 29.70
N LEU A 76 11.36 -12.17 28.72
CA LEU A 76 11.27 -11.39 27.48
C LEU A 76 9.85 -10.84 27.31
N ASP A 77 9.73 -9.51 27.29
CA ASP A 77 8.46 -8.84 26.97
C ASP A 77 8.15 -9.05 25.48
N ILE A 78 6.96 -9.59 25.19
CA ILE A 78 6.51 -9.89 23.84
C ILE A 78 5.21 -9.14 23.55
N ASP A 79 5.14 -8.52 22.37
CA ASP A 79 3.92 -7.87 21.90
C ASP A 79 2.82 -8.93 21.65
N PRO A 80 1.68 -8.89 22.38
CA PRO A 80 0.57 -9.82 22.18
C PRO A 80 0.01 -9.80 20.75
N CYS A 81 0.13 -8.66 20.08
CA CYS A 81 -0.36 -8.45 18.73
C CYS A 81 0.65 -8.81 17.64
N ALA A 82 1.85 -9.29 17.98
CA ALA A 82 2.88 -9.62 16.99
C ALA A 82 2.40 -10.65 15.95
N HIS A 83 1.62 -11.65 16.37
CA HIS A 83 1.08 -12.67 15.48
C HIS A 83 0.05 -12.10 14.50
N VAL A 84 -0.84 -11.22 14.97
CA VAL A 84 -1.85 -10.54 14.14
C VAL A 84 -1.18 -9.58 13.16
N LYS A 85 -0.24 -8.75 13.64
CA LYS A 85 0.51 -7.81 12.80
C LYS A 85 1.23 -8.51 11.65
N LYS A 86 1.82 -9.70 11.89
CA LYS A 86 2.43 -10.52 10.82
C LYS A 86 1.45 -10.91 9.72
N THR A 87 0.21 -11.27 10.06
CA THR A 87 -0.84 -11.57 9.07
C THR A 87 -1.27 -10.32 8.30
N PHE A 88 -1.35 -9.18 8.98
CA PHE A 88 -1.76 -7.91 8.37
C PHE A 88 -0.65 -7.19 7.60
N ASN A 89 0.63 -7.54 7.75
CA ASN A 89 1.72 -6.96 6.95
C ASN A 89 1.55 -7.13 5.43
N ARG A 90 0.66 -8.02 4.99
CA ARG A 90 0.32 -8.22 3.56
C ARG A 90 -0.87 -7.37 3.08
N ARG A 91 -1.53 -6.62 3.96
CA ARG A 91 -2.75 -5.86 3.64
C ARG A 91 -2.70 -4.46 4.27
N PRO A 92 -3.28 -3.44 3.63
CA PRO A 92 -3.46 -2.15 4.28
C PRO A 92 -4.28 -2.32 5.58
N LEU A 93 -3.95 -1.55 6.62
CA LEU A 93 -4.67 -1.51 7.91
C LEU A 93 -6.07 -0.89 7.81
N PHE A 94 -6.63 -0.85 6.61
CA PHE A 94 -7.95 -0.35 6.35
C PHE A 94 -8.56 -1.05 5.14
N GLN A 95 -9.88 -1.01 5.07
CA GLN A 95 -10.65 -1.47 3.92
C GLN A 95 -11.59 -0.36 3.49
N ILE A 96 -11.65 -0.12 2.18
CA ILE A 96 -12.60 0.80 1.57
C ILE A 96 -13.70 -0.05 0.93
N GLY A 97 -14.94 0.20 1.33
CA GLY A 97 -16.12 -0.45 0.79
C GLY A 97 -16.48 0.05 -0.62
N ARG A 98 -17.62 -0.40 -1.13
CA ARG A 98 -18.14 0.08 -2.42
C ARG A 98 -18.46 1.57 -2.37
N CYS A 99 -18.13 2.26 -3.45
CA CYS A 99 -18.45 3.67 -3.63
C CYS A 99 -19.96 3.85 -3.90
N ASN A 100 -20.59 4.79 -3.20
CA ASN A 100 -21.95 5.20 -3.54
C ASN A 100 -21.89 6.23 -4.70
N PRO A 101 -22.47 5.94 -5.88
CA PRO A 101 -22.37 6.84 -7.03
C PRO A 101 -23.15 8.15 -6.85
N ALA A 102 -24.16 8.20 -5.98
CA ALA A 102 -24.95 9.40 -5.74
C ALA A 102 -24.24 10.38 -4.81
N THR A 103 -23.60 9.88 -3.75
CA THR A 103 -22.93 10.73 -2.75
C THR A 103 -21.43 10.84 -2.94
N CYS A 104 -20.83 10.03 -3.82
CA CYS A 104 -19.38 9.93 -4.03
C CYS A 104 -18.58 9.60 -2.75
N ILE A 105 -19.23 8.91 -1.81
CA ILE A 105 -18.66 8.50 -0.51
C ILE A 105 -18.65 6.97 -0.41
N ALA A 106 -17.56 6.42 0.13
CA ALA A 106 -17.39 5.03 0.50
C ALA A 106 -17.19 4.89 2.02
N LYS A 107 -17.62 3.76 2.58
CA LYS A 107 -17.31 3.43 3.99
C LYS A 107 -15.87 2.94 4.08
N ARG A 108 -15.09 3.54 4.96
CA ARG A 108 -13.73 3.12 5.32
C ARG A 108 -13.74 2.46 6.69
N VAL A 109 -13.10 1.30 6.81
CA VAL A 109 -12.92 0.59 8.07
C VAL A 109 -11.43 0.52 8.37
N ASP A 110 -10.98 1.28 9.37
CA ASP A 110 -9.61 1.24 9.88
C ASP A 110 -9.49 0.22 11.01
N TYR A 111 -8.45 -0.61 10.97
CA TYR A 111 -8.15 -1.62 11.97
C TYR A 111 -7.04 -1.12 12.88
N ARG A 112 -7.27 -1.14 14.20
CA ARG A 112 -6.28 -0.84 15.22
C ARG A 112 -6.13 -2.03 16.15
N PHE A 113 -4.89 -2.28 16.57
CA PHE A 113 -4.59 -3.36 17.50
C PHE A 113 -4.33 -2.77 18.88
N SER A 114 -5.01 -3.31 19.88
CA SER A 114 -4.81 -2.97 21.28
C SER A 114 -4.49 -4.22 22.07
N SER A 115 -3.50 -4.14 22.95
CA SER A 115 -3.27 -5.16 23.96
C SER A 115 -4.22 -4.90 25.13
N LYS A 116 -5.05 -5.87 25.47
CA LYS A 116 -5.91 -5.85 26.67
C LYS A 116 -5.81 -7.21 27.35
N ASP A 117 -5.45 -7.21 28.62
CA ASP A 117 -5.27 -8.43 29.42
C ASP A 117 -4.32 -9.46 28.75
N CYS A 118 -3.22 -8.95 28.19
CA CYS A 118 -2.25 -9.65 27.33
C CYS A 118 -2.82 -10.41 26.13
N GLN A 119 -4.06 -10.12 25.76
CA GLN A 119 -4.66 -10.60 24.53
C GLN A 119 -4.66 -9.48 23.50
N CYS A 120 -4.54 -9.85 22.23
CA CYS A 120 -4.64 -8.88 21.15
C CYS A 120 -6.10 -8.70 20.76
N GLU A 121 -6.64 -7.50 21.00
CA GLU A 121 -7.96 -7.10 20.52
C GLU A 121 -7.83 -6.28 19.24
N ILE A 122 -8.73 -6.54 18.28
CA ILE A 122 -8.83 -5.80 17.03
C ILE A 122 -9.98 -4.80 17.13
N GLN A 123 -9.65 -3.52 17.22
CA GLN A 123 -10.61 -2.43 17.19
C GLN A 123 -10.87 -1.97 15.75
N LYS A 124 -12.14 -1.76 15.41
CA LYS A 124 -12.56 -1.28 14.09
C LYS A 124 -13.09 0.14 14.23
N LYS A 125 -12.55 1.08 13.44
CA LYS A 125 -13.06 2.44 13.32
C LYS A 125 -13.68 2.62 11.95
N VAL A 126 -14.96 2.92 11.91
CA VAL A 126 -15.68 3.21 10.65
C VAL A 126 -15.67 4.71 10.40
N SER A 127 -15.33 5.11 9.19
CA SER A 127 -15.36 6.50 8.74
C SER A 127 -15.85 6.59 7.29
N ASN A 128 -16.14 7.82 6.84
CA ASN A 128 -16.48 8.08 5.46
C ASN A 128 -15.25 8.56 4.70
N GLU A 129 -15.08 8.06 3.48
CA GLU A 129 -13.98 8.36 2.58
C GLU A 129 -14.53 8.79 1.23
N ILE A 130 -13.91 9.79 0.58
CA ILE A 130 -14.29 10.14 -0.79
C ILE A 130 -13.85 9.05 -1.77
N CYS A 131 -14.66 8.78 -2.79
CA CYS A 131 -14.37 7.77 -3.80
C CYS A 131 -14.58 8.24 -5.24
N CYS A 132 -14.94 9.51 -5.43
CA CYS A 132 -14.99 10.14 -6.75
C CYS A 132 -14.36 11.53 -6.70
N CYS A 133 -14.00 12.03 -7.86
CA CYS A 133 -13.55 13.41 -8.04
C CYS A 133 -14.55 14.22 -8.85
N PRO A 134 -14.57 15.55 -8.65
CA PRO A 134 -15.46 16.42 -9.41
C PRO A 134 -15.16 16.33 -10.90
N LYS A 135 -16.19 16.63 -11.71
CA LYS A 135 -16.06 16.70 -13.16
C LYS A 135 -15.03 17.77 -13.55
N PRO A 136 -14.35 17.62 -14.71
CA PRO A 136 -13.37 18.59 -15.15
C PRO A 136 -13.99 19.97 -15.32
N ILE A 137 -13.28 21.00 -14.86
CA ILE A 137 -13.71 22.39 -15.00
C ILE A 137 -13.07 22.95 -16.26
N ILE A 138 -13.91 23.39 -17.20
CA ILE A 138 -13.46 24.08 -18.43
C ILE A 138 -13.36 25.55 -18.09
N ASN A 139 -12.14 26.08 -18.04
CA ASN A 139 -11.93 27.46 -17.63
C ASN A 139 -12.18 28.41 -18.79
N GLN A 140 -11.51 28.19 -19.92
CA GLN A 140 -11.54 29.10 -21.07
C GLN A 140 -11.21 28.34 -22.38
N SER A 141 -11.92 28.68 -23.44
CA SER A 141 -11.58 28.32 -24.83
C SER A 141 -10.98 29.53 -25.53
N ILE A 142 -9.71 29.45 -25.89
CA ILE A 142 -8.98 30.53 -26.56
C ILE A 142 -8.68 30.09 -27.99
N CYS A 143 -8.97 30.94 -28.97
CA CYS A 143 -8.51 30.72 -30.33
C CYS A 143 -7.02 31.03 -30.44
N ASP A 144 -6.24 30.10 -30.96
CA ASP A 144 -4.89 30.37 -31.45
C ASP A 144 -4.96 30.78 -32.94
N PRO A 145 -4.71 32.06 -33.28
CA PRO A 145 -4.82 32.54 -34.65
C PRO A 145 -3.76 31.96 -35.58
N ASN A 146 -2.60 31.53 -35.05
CA ASN A 146 -1.51 30.99 -35.86
C ASN A 146 -1.83 29.58 -36.37
N THR A 147 -2.48 28.79 -35.53
CA THR A 147 -2.82 27.39 -35.85
C THR A 147 -4.29 27.21 -36.23
N ASN A 148 -5.11 28.27 -36.11
CA ASN A 148 -6.58 28.23 -36.25
C ASN A 148 -7.21 27.09 -35.41
N ALA A 149 -6.64 26.85 -34.23
CA ALA A 149 -7.12 25.84 -33.30
C ALA A 149 -7.75 26.50 -32.08
N ILE A 150 -8.88 25.96 -31.64
CA ILE A 150 -9.49 26.32 -30.36
C ILE A 150 -8.79 25.49 -29.28
N ILE A 151 -8.13 26.20 -28.36
CA ILE A 151 -7.44 25.63 -27.22
C ILE A 151 -8.37 25.66 -26.01
N HIS A 152 -8.77 24.49 -25.53
CA HIS A 152 -9.52 24.30 -24.30
C HIS A 152 -8.56 24.03 -23.15
N LYS A 153 -8.49 24.95 -22.18
CA LYS A 153 -7.80 24.71 -20.90
C LYS A 153 -8.80 24.14 -19.91
N GLN A 154 -8.52 22.95 -19.40
CA GLN A 154 -9.39 22.27 -18.44
C GLN A 154 -8.58 21.70 -17.27
N ILE A 155 -9.17 21.75 -16.08
CA ILE A 155 -8.60 21.16 -14.87
C ILE A 155 -9.28 19.81 -14.65
N HIS A 156 -8.51 18.73 -14.74
CA HIS A 156 -8.95 17.39 -14.35
C HIS A 156 -8.60 17.12 -12.90
N TYR A 157 -9.33 16.19 -12.29
CA TYR A 157 -9.08 15.75 -10.93
C TYR A 157 -8.85 14.23 -10.92
N SER A 158 -7.71 13.82 -10.41
CA SER A 158 -7.38 12.40 -10.21
C SER A 158 -7.54 12.03 -8.75
N LEU A 159 -8.23 10.92 -8.48
CA LEU A 159 -8.39 10.42 -7.11
C LEU A 159 -7.10 9.76 -6.65
N ILE A 160 -6.53 10.27 -5.56
CA ILE A 160 -5.42 9.64 -4.86
C ILE A 160 -6.00 8.90 -3.67
N ILE A 161 -5.90 7.57 -3.70
CA ILE A 161 -6.28 6.69 -2.58
C ILE A 161 -5.00 6.39 -1.80
N PRO A 162 -4.99 6.57 -0.47
CA PRO A 162 -3.83 6.27 0.32
C PRO A 162 -3.52 4.77 0.23
N THR A 163 -2.24 4.42 0.13
CA THR A 163 -1.72 3.06 0.20
C THR A 163 -0.68 2.99 1.32
N TYR A 164 -0.09 1.82 1.56
CA TYR A 164 0.96 1.65 2.58
C TYR A 164 2.18 2.56 2.37
N ASN A 165 2.40 3.04 1.12
CA ASN A 165 3.53 3.89 0.74
C ASN A 165 3.21 5.38 0.67
N THR A 166 1.95 5.79 0.79
CA THR A 166 1.59 7.21 0.69
C THR A 166 1.58 7.85 2.06
N LYS A 167 2.19 9.03 2.20
CA LYS A 167 2.10 9.86 3.42
C LYS A 167 0.68 10.35 3.75
N ALA A 168 -0.25 10.25 2.79
CA ALA A 168 -1.63 10.66 2.98
C ALA A 168 -2.42 9.63 3.81
N PHE A 169 -3.21 10.10 4.77
CA PHE A 169 -4.08 9.26 5.60
C PHE A 169 -5.51 9.14 5.05
N LYS A 170 -5.89 10.01 4.12
CA LYS A 170 -7.22 10.09 3.51
C LYS A 170 -7.13 10.27 2.01
N SER A 171 -8.13 9.77 1.31
CA SER A 171 -8.29 9.96 -0.13
C SER A 171 -8.59 11.41 -0.44
N TYR A 172 -7.99 11.93 -1.49
CA TYR A 172 -8.18 13.30 -1.95
C TYR A 172 -8.10 13.39 -3.47
N CYS A 173 -8.66 14.46 -4.03
CA CYS A 173 -8.60 14.73 -5.46
C CYS A 173 -7.44 15.68 -5.77
N GLN A 174 -6.50 15.22 -6.58
CA GLN A 174 -5.39 16.04 -7.06
C GLN A 174 -5.77 16.68 -8.40
N SER A 175 -5.67 18.01 -8.48
CA SER A 175 -5.91 18.73 -9.72
C SER A 175 -4.73 18.61 -10.69
N LYS A 176 -5.02 18.49 -11.98
CA LYS A 176 -4.05 18.46 -13.08
C LYS A 176 -4.57 19.31 -14.22
N LEU A 177 -3.78 20.30 -14.63
CA LEU A 177 -4.09 21.11 -15.81
C LEU A 177 -3.84 20.28 -17.07
N SER A 178 -4.79 20.30 -18.00
CA SER A 178 -4.62 19.76 -19.34
C SER A 178 -5.09 20.74 -20.39
N GLN A 179 -4.54 20.60 -21.58
CA GLN A 179 -4.85 21.42 -22.73
C GLN A 179 -5.27 20.52 -23.88
N ILE A 180 -6.45 20.76 -24.44
CA ILE A 180 -6.92 20.10 -25.66
C ILE A 180 -6.98 21.14 -26.77
N SER A 181 -6.38 20.84 -27.92
CA SER A 181 -6.46 21.67 -29.13
C SER A 181 -7.38 21.02 -30.15
N VAL A 182 -8.43 21.72 -30.57
CA VAL A 182 -9.35 21.28 -31.63
C VAL A 182 -9.16 22.18 -32.84
N GLN A 183 -8.78 21.60 -33.98
CA GLN A 183 -8.68 22.36 -35.23
C GLN A 183 -10.05 22.75 -35.75
N VAL A 184 -10.21 24.03 -36.09
CA VAL A 184 -11.43 24.51 -36.75
C VAL A 184 -11.42 24.07 -38.20
N LYS A 185 -12.47 23.38 -38.64
CA LYS A 185 -12.67 22.98 -40.02
C LYS A 185 -13.97 23.56 -40.53
N CYS A 186 -13.91 24.34 -41.62
CA CYS A 186 -15.11 24.81 -42.29
C CYS A 186 -15.69 23.73 -43.20
N GLY A 187 -16.99 23.49 -43.09
CA GLY A 187 -17.68 22.50 -43.92
C GLY A 187 -17.65 22.88 -45.41
N LYS A 188 -17.46 21.88 -46.29
CA LYS A 188 -17.46 22.05 -47.76
C LYS A 188 -18.76 22.66 -48.31
N LYS A 189 -19.87 22.49 -47.59
CA LYS A 189 -21.21 23.04 -47.93
C LYS A 189 -21.28 24.58 -47.90
N LEU A 190 -20.26 25.27 -47.39
CA LEU A 190 -20.22 26.74 -47.35
C LEU A 190 -19.63 27.39 -48.62
N GLN A 191 -19.18 26.60 -49.60
CA GLN A 191 -18.78 27.10 -50.90
C GLN A 191 -20.01 27.67 -51.64
N ARG A 192 -19.90 28.90 -52.16
CA ARG A 192 -20.98 29.56 -52.89
C ARG A 192 -20.47 30.06 -54.23
N ILE A 193 -21.23 29.81 -55.28
CA ILE A 193 -21.05 30.47 -56.58
C ILE A 193 -22.12 31.56 -56.64
N ARG A 194 -21.69 32.81 -56.79
CA ARG A 194 -22.59 33.96 -57.00
C ARG A 194 -22.47 34.39 -58.45
N ILE A 195 -23.57 34.31 -59.18
CA ILE A 195 -23.69 34.83 -60.54
C ILE A 195 -24.44 36.15 -60.42
N LYS A 196 -23.79 37.26 -60.77
CA LYS A 196 -24.46 38.56 -60.85
C LYS A 196 -25.33 38.63 -62.13
N PRO A 197 -26.41 39.44 -62.12
CA PRO A 197 -27.15 39.74 -63.34
C PRO A 197 -26.24 40.34 -64.43
N CYS A 198 -26.66 40.26 -65.68
CA CYS A 198 -25.91 40.82 -66.81
C CYS A 198 -25.67 42.31 -66.62
N ASP A 199 -24.42 42.71 -66.76
CA ASP A 199 -24.00 44.10 -66.81
C ASP A 199 -23.35 44.32 -68.20
N GLY A 200 -24.18 44.77 -69.16
CA GLY A 200 -23.82 44.79 -70.58
C GLY A 200 -23.71 43.38 -71.18
N GLU A 201 -22.56 43.07 -71.81
CA GLU A 201 -22.33 41.80 -72.51
C GLU A 201 -21.91 40.62 -71.61
N PHE A 202 -21.68 40.84 -70.30
CA PHE A 202 -21.09 39.84 -69.42
C PHE A 202 -21.82 39.64 -68.09
N HIS A 203 -21.94 38.38 -67.66
CA HIS A 203 -22.17 37.97 -66.28
C HIS A 203 -20.85 37.98 -65.50
N ILE A 204 -20.91 38.44 -64.24
CA ILE A 204 -19.80 38.27 -63.30
C ILE A 204 -20.09 37.06 -62.42
N VAL A 205 -19.30 36.00 -62.58
CA VAL A 205 -19.34 34.79 -61.75
C VAL A 205 -18.25 34.88 -60.69
N SER A 206 -18.65 34.79 -59.42
CA SER A 206 -17.76 34.85 -58.26
C SER A 206 -17.82 33.54 -57.48
N ILE A 207 -16.69 32.85 -57.37
CA ILE A 207 -16.56 31.62 -56.59
C ILE A 207 -15.99 31.97 -55.22
N LEU A 208 -16.82 31.83 -54.19
CA LEU A 208 -16.46 32.01 -52.79
C LEU A 208 -16.22 30.64 -52.15
N LYS A 209 -15.04 30.43 -51.56
CA LYS A 209 -14.79 29.24 -50.73
C LYS A 209 -14.69 29.64 -49.25
N PRO A 210 -15.10 28.73 -48.34
CA PRO A 210 -14.90 28.93 -46.92
C PRO A 210 -13.41 28.81 -46.59
N ILE A 211 -12.90 29.75 -45.82
CA ILE A 211 -11.58 29.70 -45.19
C ILE A 211 -11.75 29.85 -43.68
N VAL A 212 -10.80 29.30 -42.93
CA VAL A 212 -10.71 29.52 -41.49
C VAL A 212 -9.78 30.71 -41.26
N GLU A 213 -10.25 31.71 -40.53
CA GLU A 213 -9.45 32.87 -40.13
C GLU A 213 -9.84 33.26 -38.71
N ASN A 214 -8.86 33.31 -37.80
CA ASN A 214 -9.07 33.56 -36.37
C ASN A 214 -10.15 32.64 -35.77
N CYS A 215 -10.06 31.34 -36.11
CA CYS A 215 -11.03 30.31 -35.70
C CYS A 215 -12.48 30.55 -36.14
N ILE A 216 -12.72 31.47 -37.09
CA ILE A 216 -14.03 31.75 -37.66
C ILE A 216 -14.02 31.36 -39.14
N CYS A 217 -15.12 30.75 -39.58
CA CYS A 217 -15.32 30.44 -40.99
C CYS A 217 -15.78 31.69 -41.75
N LYS A 218 -14.93 32.20 -42.65
CA LYS A 218 -15.25 33.32 -43.53
C LYS A 218 -15.31 32.88 -44.99
N GLN A 219 -16.05 33.62 -45.81
CA GLN A 219 -16.07 33.41 -47.27
C GLN A 219 -14.99 34.27 -47.92
N LYS A 220 -14.05 33.63 -48.63
CA LYS A 220 -13.03 34.33 -49.42
C LYS A 220 -13.30 34.11 -50.90
N LEU A 221 -13.25 35.20 -51.66
CA LEU A 221 -13.30 35.17 -53.12
C LEU A 221 -12.02 34.49 -53.63
N ILE A 222 -12.19 33.37 -54.32
CA ILE A 222 -11.07 32.63 -54.90
C ILE A 222 -10.95 32.91 -56.39
N HIS A 223 -12.09 33.02 -57.07
CA HIS A 223 -12.10 33.22 -58.50
C HIS A 223 -13.24 34.15 -58.91
N LYS A 224 -12.94 35.01 -59.87
CA LYS A 224 -13.90 35.93 -60.48
C LYS A 224 -13.73 35.84 -61.99
N GLN A 225 -14.78 35.46 -62.69
CA GLN A 225 -14.77 35.29 -64.13
C GLN A 225 -15.89 36.12 -64.77
N LYS A 226 -15.64 36.58 -66.00
CA LYS A 226 -16.65 37.16 -66.86
C LYS A 226 -17.10 36.10 -67.87
N ILE A 227 -18.40 35.86 -67.95
CA ILE A 227 -19.00 34.94 -68.92
C ILE A 227 -19.93 35.77 -69.79
N ARG A 228 -19.91 35.59 -71.11
CA ARG A 228 -20.83 36.33 -71.99
C ARG A 228 -22.28 36.00 -71.64
N CYS A 229 -23.14 37.01 -71.68
CA CYS A 229 -24.58 36.84 -71.56
C CYS A 229 -25.08 36.02 -72.76
N GLY A 230 -25.86 34.98 -72.51
CA GLY A 230 -26.51 34.22 -73.57
C GLY A 230 -27.52 35.10 -74.28
N LYS A 231 -27.49 35.14 -75.62
CA LYS A 231 -28.59 35.67 -76.41
C LYS A 231 -29.75 34.67 -76.29
N LEU A 232 -30.82 35.07 -75.60
CA LEU A 232 -32.13 34.42 -75.74
C LEU A 232 -32.71 34.74 -77.12
#